data_AF-A0A6B2ZAL0-F1
#
_entry.id   AF-A0A6B2ZAL0-F1
#
_cell.length_a   1.000
_cell.length_b   1.000
_cell.length_c   1.000
_cell.angle_alpha   90.00
_cell.angle_beta   90.00
_cell.angle_gamma   90.00
#
_symmetry.space_group_name_H-M   'P 1'
#
loop_
_entity.id
_entity.type
_entity.pdbx_description
1 polymer ?
#
loop_
_entity_poly.entity_id
_entity_poly.type
_entity_poly.pdbx_seq_one_letter_code
_entity_poly.pdbx_strand_id
1 'polypeptide(L)'
;MTAAQAISALTPDPVLREDRVDYTPTAHSVVLSRHRAARLVLQWGHPTLAGDAALLVSKLATNALLHGAIRGRLFRVHLTLTEFVLRVAVSDPRGERLPSLRRPDADDCYGRGILIVAQLADDWGVEPRTVGKTVFAELAVR
;
A
#
# COMPACT_ATOMS: atom_id res chain seq x y z
N MET A 1 20.35 18.98 36.34
CA MET A 1 20.88 18.30 35.14
C MET A 1 20.05 17.03 34.96
N THR A 2 18.96 17.10 34.18
CA THR A 2 18.83 16.64 32.77
C THR A 2 18.60 15.13 32.69
N ALA A 3 17.58 14.57 32.04
CA ALA A 3 16.56 15.14 31.17
C ALA A 3 15.31 14.26 31.22
N ALA A 4 14.15 14.89 31.10
CA ALA A 4 12.89 14.24 30.83
C ALA A 4 12.96 13.57 29.45
N GLN A 5 12.85 12.24 29.39
CA GLN A 5 12.45 11.55 28.18
C GLN A 5 10.96 11.27 28.30
N ALA A 6 10.19 12.22 27.77
CA ALA A 6 8.76 12.07 27.58
C ALA A 6 8.51 10.87 26.67
N ILE A 7 7.82 9.87 27.21
CA ILE A 7 7.09 8.89 26.44
C ILE A 7 5.96 9.68 25.76
N SER A 8 6.24 10.23 24.57
CA SER A 8 5.20 10.78 23.72
C SER A 8 4.39 9.59 23.23
N ALA A 9 3.25 9.33 23.86
CA ALA A 9 2.24 8.45 23.31
C ALA A 9 1.86 9.03 21.94
N LEU A 10 2.36 8.41 20.86
CA LEU A 10 2.06 8.78 19.47
C LEU A 10 0.54 8.75 19.32
N THR A 11 -0.08 9.92 19.38
CA THR A 11 -1.36 10.07 18.70
C THR A 11 -0.98 9.96 17.22
N PRO A 12 -1.48 8.95 16.49
CA PRO A 12 -1.18 8.87 15.06
C PRO A 12 -1.59 10.20 14.42
N ASP A 13 -0.78 10.70 13.49
CA ASP A 13 -1.06 11.97 12.83
C ASP A 13 -2.50 11.97 12.30
N PRO A 14 -3.25 13.06 12.48
CA PRO A 14 -4.65 13.09 12.10
C PRO A 14 -4.79 12.84 10.60
N VAL A 15 -5.67 11.91 10.24
CA VAL A 15 -5.98 11.61 8.85
C VAL A 15 -6.77 12.79 8.26
N LEU A 16 -6.16 13.48 7.30
CA LEU A 16 -6.75 14.62 6.59
C LEU A 16 -7.67 14.16 5.46
N ARG A 17 -7.31 13.08 4.77
CA ARG A 17 -8.10 12.46 3.69
C ARG A 17 -7.99 10.94 3.74
N GLU A 18 -9.07 10.26 3.39
CA GLU A 18 -9.12 8.79 3.30
C GLU A 18 -9.95 8.37 2.08
N ASP A 19 -9.55 7.28 1.43
CA ASP A 19 -10.40 6.51 0.53
C ASP A 19 -10.21 5.01 0.76
N ARG A 20 -11.32 4.27 0.81
CA ARG A 20 -11.32 2.84 1.09
C ARG A 20 -12.30 2.12 0.17
N VAL A 21 -11.79 1.21 -0.66
CA VAL A 21 -12.61 0.48 -1.63
C VAL A 21 -12.23 -0.99 -1.68
N ASP A 22 -13.25 -1.85 -1.71
CA ASP A 22 -13.11 -3.28 -1.91
C ASP A 22 -13.28 -3.64 -3.38
N TYR A 23 -12.43 -4.55 -3.85
CA TYR A 23 -12.32 -4.95 -5.25
C TYR A 23 -12.37 -6.47 -5.40
N THR A 24 -13.05 -6.92 -6.44
CA THR A 24 -12.94 -8.30 -6.92
C THR A 24 -11.51 -8.54 -7.42
N PRO A 25 -10.85 -9.67 -7.10
CA PRO A 25 -9.49 -9.96 -7.53
C PRO A 25 -9.45 -10.27 -9.04
N THR A 26 -9.39 -9.22 -9.85
CA THR A 26 -9.24 -9.29 -11.31
C THR A 26 -8.17 -8.32 -11.79
N ALA A 27 -7.59 -8.57 -12.97
CA ALA A 27 -6.65 -7.64 -13.59
C ALA A 27 -7.30 -6.26 -13.87
N HIS A 28 -8.58 -6.24 -14.24
CA HIS A 28 -9.32 -4.99 -14.45
C HIS A 28 -9.41 -4.17 -13.15
N SER A 29 -9.64 -4.82 -12.00
CA SER A 29 -9.68 -4.13 -10.71
C SER A 29 -8.33 -3.55 -10.28
N VAL A 30 -7.21 -4.14 -10.71
CA VAL A 30 -5.87 -3.54 -10.52
C VAL A 30 -5.75 -2.23 -11.31
N VAL A 31 -6.23 -2.21 -12.56
CA VAL A 31 -6.24 -1.01 -13.40
C VAL A 31 -7.13 0.08 -12.80
N LEU A 32 -8.35 -0.28 -12.37
CA LEU A 32 -9.28 0.66 -11.75
C LEU A 32 -8.74 1.27 -10.45
N SER A 33 -8.18 0.44 -9.57
CA SER A 33 -7.61 0.92 -8.29
C SER A 33 -6.41 1.84 -8.52
N ARG A 34 -5.52 1.51 -9.47
CA ARG A 34 -4.41 2.38 -9.89
C ARG A 34 -4.89 3.76 -10.34
N HIS A 35 -5.86 3.81 -11.27
CA HIS A 35 -6.38 5.08 -11.79
C HIS A 35 -7.09 5.90 -10.70
N ARG A 36 -7.84 5.22 -9.83
CA ARG A 36 -8.50 5.86 -8.70
C ARG A 36 -7.49 6.52 -7.77
N ALA A 37 -6.40 5.81 -7.42
CA ALA A 37 -5.36 6.33 -6.55
C ALA A 37 -4.69 7.59 -7.12
N ALA A 38 -4.24 7.54 -8.39
CA ALA A 38 -3.65 8.70 -9.06
C ALA A 38 -4.59 9.92 -9.00
N ARG A 39 -5.87 9.70 -9.35
CA ARG A 39 -6.88 10.76 -9.38
C ARG A 39 -7.14 11.35 -8.00
N LEU A 40 -7.26 10.53 -6.96
CA LEU A 40 -7.50 11.00 -5.60
C LEU A 40 -6.32 11.81 -5.08
N VAL A 41 -5.10 11.32 -5.27
CA VAL A 41 -3.89 12.01 -4.82
C VAL A 41 -3.72 13.36 -5.54
N LEU A 42 -4.07 13.45 -6.82
CA LEU A 42 -4.19 14.72 -7.53
C LEU A 42 -5.25 15.64 -6.91
N GLN A 43 -6.44 15.11 -6.63
CA GLN A 43 -7.54 15.88 -6.01
C GLN A 43 -7.23 16.33 -4.58
N TRP A 44 -6.37 15.61 -3.86
CA TRP A 44 -5.90 15.98 -2.53
C TRP A 44 -4.76 17.00 -2.56
N GLY A 45 -4.28 17.41 -3.73
CA GLY A 45 -3.29 18.47 -3.88
C GLY A 45 -1.83 18.00 -3.93
N HIS A 46 -1.57 16.71 -4.15
CA HIS A 46 -0.21 16.15 -4.19
C HIS A 46 0.16 15.58 -5.57
N PRO A 47 0.25 16.43 -6.62
CA PRO A 47 0.49 15.95 -7.99
C PRO A 47 1.81 15.20 -8.17
N THR A 48 2.84 15.52 -7.39
CA THR A 48 4.14 14.85 -7.41
C THR A 48 4.06 13.41 -6.90
N LEU A 49 3.16 13.12 -5.95
CA LEU A 49 2.98 11.78 -5.38
C LEU A 49 2.03 10.90 -6.21
N ALA A 50 1.25 11.49 -7.12
CA ALA A 50 0.17 10.78 -7.81
C ALA A 50 0.66 9.61 -8.68
N GLY A 51 1.80 9.79 -9.37
CA GLY A 51 2.40 8.74 -10.19
C GLY A 51 2.89 7.57 -9.34
N ASP A 52 3.56 7.88 -8.23
CA ASP A 52 4.15 6.90 -7.32
C ASP A 52 3.07 6.12 -6.58
N ALA A 53 2.06 6.81 -6.05
CA ALA A 53 0.90 6.17 -5.44
C ALA A 53 0.18 5.22 -6.40
N ALA A 54 0.02 5.62 -7.67
CA ALA A 54 -0.57 4.76 -8.69
C ALA A 54 0.28 3.50 -8.93
N LEU A 55 1.60 3.64 -8.98
CA LEU A 55 2.51 2.53 -9.16
C LEU A 55 2.49 1.59 -7.95
N LEU A 56 2.54 2.12 -6.73
CA LEU A 56 2.42 1.38 -5.48
C LEU A 56 1.12 0.58 -5.43
N VAL A 57 -0.04 1.21 -5.70
CA VAL A 57 -1.33 0.52 -5.75
C VAL A 57 -1.31 -0.59 -6.80
N SER A 58 -0.77 -0.33 -7.99
CA SER A 58 -0.66 -1.37 -9.02
C SER A 58 0.14 -2.57 -8.55
N LYS A 59 1.29 -2.37 -7.91
CA LYS A 59 2.15 -3.48 -7.46
C LYS A 59 1.53 -4.24 -6.30
N LEU A 60 1.00 -3.54 -5.30
CA LEU A 60 0.36 -4.16 -4.14
C LEU A 60 -0.94 -4.88 -4.52
N ALA A 61 -1.78 -4.30 -5.38
CA ALA A 61 -2.99 -4.95 -5.87
C ALA A 61 -2.69 -6.15 -6.78
N THR A 62 -1.66 -6.09 -7.63
CA THR A 62 -1.20 -7.29 -8.37
C THR A 62 -0.72 -8.38 -7.42
N ASN A 63 -0.05 -8.02 -6.33
CA ASN A 63 0.38 -8.98 -5.32
C ASN A 63 -0.82 -9.64 -4.62
N ALA A 64 -1.83 -8.85 -4.24
CA ALA A 64 -3.08 -9.35 -3.67
C ALA A 64 -3.84 -10.26 -4.67
N LEU A 65 -3.87 -9.90 -5.95
CA LEU A 65 -4.46 -10.73 -7.01
C LEU A 65 -3.75 -12.08 -7.18
N LEU A 66 -2.44 -12.07 -7.35
CA LEU A 66 -1.67 -13.28 -7.68
C LEU A 66 -1.40 -14.18 -6.48
N HIS A 67 -1.33 -13.60 -5.28
CA HIS A 67 -0.84 -14.31 -4.09
C HIS A 67 -1.79 -14.23 -2.90
N GLY A 68 -2.74 -13.29 -2.88
CA GLY A 68 -3.71 -13.09 -1.81
C GLY A 68 -5.11 -13.60 -2.10
N ALA A 69 -5.43 -13.91 -3.37
CA ALA A 69 -6.79 -14.22 -3.77
C ALA A 69 -7.31 -15.54 -3.16
N ILE A 70 -8.56 -15.48 -2.70
CA ILE A 70 -9.37 -16.61 -2.25
C ILE A 70 -10.73 -16.48 -2.95
N ARG A 71 -11.27 -17.59 -3.47
CA ARG A 71 -12.54 -17.58 -4.21
C ARG A 71 -13.66 -16.94 -3.39
N GLY A 72 -14.38 -15.99 -3.99
CA GLY A 72 -15.49 -15.29 -3.33
C GLY A 72 -15.07 -14.26 -2.28
N ARG A 73 -13.79 -13.89 -2.22
CA ARG A 73 -13.27 -12.83 -1.33
C ARG A 73 -12.71 -11.67 -2.14
N LEU A 74 -12.82 -10.48 -1.56
CA LEU A 74 -12.34 -9.22 -2.12
C LEU A 74 -10.96 -8.89 -1.55
N PHE A 75 -10.22 -8.04 -2.25
CA PHE A 75 -9.10 -7.30 -1.66
C PHE A 75 -9.51 -5.84 -1.45
N ARG A 76 -8.90 -5.18 -0.47
CA ARG A 76 -9.18 -3.78 -0.14
C ARG A 76 -8.01 -2.92 -0.54
N VAL A 77 -8.26 -1.78 -1.18
CA VAL A 77 -7.29 -0.69 -1.29
C VAL A 77 -7.72 0.42 -0.35
N HIS A 78 -6.78 0.93 0.42
CA HIS A 78 -6.99 1.95 1.43
C HIS A 78 -5.88 2.99 1.32
N LEU A 79 -6.26 4.24 1.05
CA LEU A 79 -5.37 5.39 0.99
C LEU A 79 -5.68 6.29 2.17
N THR A 80 -4.66 6.66 2.93
CA THR A 80 -4.76 7.67 3.99
C THR A 80 -3.70 8.72 3.80
N LEU A 81 -4.10 9.98 3.89
CA LEU A 81 -3.21 11.13 3.84
C LEU A 81 -3.24 11.84 5.19
N THR A 82 -2.08 11.98 5.82
CA THR A 82 -1.86 12.86 6.98
C THR A 82 -1.14 14.11 6.51
N GLU A 83 -0.74 14.98 7.45
CA GLU A 83 0.11 16.14 7.13
C GLU A 83 1.45 15.73 6.51
N PHE A 84 1.99 14.58 6.91
CA PHE A 84 3.37 14.18 6.58
C PHE A 84 3.47 12.92 5.71
N VAL A 85 2.42 12.11 5.61
CA VAL A 85 2.50 10.80 4.97
C VAL A 85 1.27 10.50 4.12
N LEU A 86 1.51 10.05 2.89
CA LEU A 86 0.55 9.32 2.08
C LEU A 86 0.81 7.83 2.22
N ARG A 87 -0.12 7.11 2.86
CA ARG A 87 -0.03 5.66 3.04
C ARG A 87 -0.95 4.95 2.05
N VAL A 88 -0.37 3.99 1.33
CA VAL A 88 -1.04 3.07 0.42
C VAL A 88 -1.08 1.69 1.05
N ALA A 89 -2.26 1.22 1.45
CA ALA A 89 -2.46 -0.08 2.07
C ALA A 89 -3.35 -0.97 1.20
N VAL A 90 -2.94 -2.23 1.00
CA VAL A 90 -3.73 -3.25 0.32
C VAL A 90 -3.92 -4.45 1.25
N SER A 91 -5.18 -4.76 1.57
CA SER A 91 -5.52 -5.92 2.39
C SER A 91 -6.08 -7.07 1.55
N ASP A 92 -5.63 -8.28 1.80
CA ASP A 92 -6.11 -9.50 1.16
C ASP A 92 -6.42 -10.58 2.20
N PRO A 93 -7.30 -11.55 1.91
CA PRO A 93 -7.79 -12.51 2.89
C PRO A 93 -6.79 -13.62 3.24
N ARG A 94 -5.62 -13.72 2.58
CA ARG A 94 -4.65 -14.80 2.79
C ARG A 94 -3.48 -14.32 3.65
N GLY A 95 -3.51 -14.65 4.94
CA GLY A 95 -2.48 -14.22 5.92
C GLY A 95 -1.17 -14.99 5.82
N GLU A 96 -1.21 -16.28 5.45
CA GLU A 96 -0.06 -17.19 5.51
C GLU A 96 1.03 -16.91 4.45
N ARG A 97 0.69 -16.21 3.36
CA ARG A 97 1.63 -15.94 2.25
C ARG A 97 2.12 -14.49 2.32
N LEU A 98 3.23 -14.28 3.02
CA LEU A 98 3.89 -12.98 3.10
C LEU A 98 4.53 -12.58 1.77
N PRO A 99 4.57 -11.28 1.41
CA PRO A 99 5.37 -10.80 0.29
C PRO A 99 6.85 -11.10 0.55
N SER A 100 7.44 -11.94 -0.30
CA SER A 100 8.88 -12.22 -0.27
C SER A 100 9.63 -11.24 -1.15
N LEU A 101 10.63 -10.54 -0.62
CA LEU A 101 11.68 -9.86 -1.40
C LEU A 101 12.50 -10.92 -2.15
N ARG A 102 11.99 -11.43 -3.27
CA ARG A 102 12.78 -12.29 -4.15
C ARG A 102 13.52 -11.42 -5.14
N ARG A 103 14.82 -11.69 -5.33
CA ARG A 103 15.54 -11.23 -6.52
C ARG A 103 15.00 -12.06 -7.69
N PRO A 104 14.30 -11.45 -8.65
CA PRO A 104 13.88 -12.17 -9.84
C PRO A 104 15.12 -12.53 -10.66
N ASP A 105 15.18 -13.75 -11.16
CA ASP A 105 16.17 -14.13 -12.17
C ASP A 105 15.89 -13.37 -13.48
N ALA A 106 16.87 -13.29 -14.37
CA ALA A 106 16.79 -12.48 -15.60
C ALA A 106 15.58 -12.85 -16.50
N ASP A 107 15.10 -14.08 -16.39
CA ASP A 107 13.97 -14.63 -17.16
C ASP A 107 12.62 -14.57 -16.41
N ASP A 108 12.61 -14.07 -15.17
CA ASP A 108 11.40 -14.03 -14.35
C ASP A 108 10.52 -12.80 -14.70
N CYS A 109 9.41 -13.05 -15.38
CA CYS A 109 8.39 -12.03 -15.67
C CYS A 109 7.70 -11.48 -14.41
N TYR A 110 7.81 -12.19 -13.28
CA TYR A 110 7.14 -11.89 -12.00
C TYR A 110 8.17 -11.68 -10.88
N GLY A 111 7.79 -11.04 -9.76
CA GLY A 111 8.68 -10.89 -8.58
C GLY A 111 9.39 -9.54 -8.42
N ARG A 112 9.42 -8.69 -9.44
CA ARG A 112 9.91 -7.29 -9.32
C ARG A 112 9.00 -6.38 -8.49
N GLY A 113 7.77 -6.81 -8.21
CA GLY A 113 6.73 -5.94 -7.66
C GLY A 113 7.09 -5.34 -6.31
N ILE A 114 7.63 -6.17 -5.41
CA ILE A 114 8.01 -5.72 -4.07
C ILE A 114 9.33 -4.93 -4.07
N LEU A 115 10.23 -5.19 -5.03
CA LEU A 115 11.44 -4.39 -5.22
C LEU A 115 11.10 -2.96 -5.66
N ILE A 116 10.11 -2.80 -6.53
CA ILE A 116 9.61 -1.48 -6.92
C ILE A 116 9.03 -0.76 -5.70
N VAL A 117 8.24 -1.45 -4.88
CA VAL A 117 7.69 -0.88 -3.63
C VAL A 117 8.82 -0.43 -2.70
N ALA A 118 9.81 -1.30 -2.48
CA ALA A 118 10.93 -1.03 -1.58
C ALA A 118 11.87 0.08 -2.07
N GLN A 119 11.94 0.34 -3.37
CA GLN A 119 12.74 1.45 -3.93
C GLN A 119 11.98 2.77 -3.96
N LEU A 120 10.65 2.71 -4.03
CA LEU A 120 9.81 3.89 -4.23
C LEU A 120 9.27 4.47 -2.93
N ALA A 121 8.98 3.61 -1.96
CA ALA A 121 8.40 4.01 -0.68
C ALA A 121 9.47 4.46 0.31
N ASP A 122 9.16 5.47 1.13
CA ASP A 122 10.01 5.87 2.25
C ASP A 122 9.92 4.84 3.40
N ASP A 123 8.77 4.19 3.58
CA ASP A 123 8.59 3.01 4.44
C ASP A 123 7.59 2.01 3.83
N TRP A 124 7.72 0.73 4.15
CA TRP A 124 6.76 -0.29 3.72
C TRP A 124 6.82 -1.50 4.63
N GLY A 125 5.70 -2.23 4.71
CA GLY A 125 5.63 -3.38 5.60
C GLY A 125 4.41 -4.25 5.40
N VAL A 126 4.26 -5.19 6.32
CA VAL A 126 3.15 -6.15 6.35
C VAL A 126 2.57 -6.20 7.74
N GLU A 127 1.27 -5.97 7.84
CA GLU A 127 0.51 -6.06 9.08
C GLU A 127 -0.37 -7.31 9.04
N PRO A 128 -0.19 -8.27 9.96
CA PRO A 128 -1.07 -9.42 10.06
C PRO A 128 -2.47 -8.96 10.48
N ARG A 129 -3.51 -9.65 10.00
CA ARG A 129 -4.90 -9.42 10.39
C ARG A 129 -5.51 -10.71 10.93
N THR A 130 -6.56 -10.58 11.75
CA THR A 130 -7.37 -11.75 12.18
C THR A 130 -7.80 -12.60 10.99
N VAL A 131 -8.13 -11.95 9.87
CA VAL A 131 -8.33 -12.60 8.58
C VAL A 131 -7.47 -11.88 7.54
N GLY A 132 -6.44 -12.58 7.06
CA GLY A 132 -5.59 -12.09 6.00
C GLY A 132 -4.40 -11.26 6.47
N LYS A 133 -3.98 -10.35 5.61
CA LYS A 133 -2.88 -9.41 5.88
C LYS A 133 -3.14 -8.07 5.19
N THR A 134 -2.45 -7.04 5.63
CA THR A 134 -2.30 -5.78 4.90
C THR A 134 -0.85 -5.62 4.51
N VAL A 135 -0.59 -5.37 3.22
CA VAL A 135 0.73 -4.89 2.77
C VAL A 135 0.58 -3.39 2.54
N PHE A 136 1.49 -2.59 3.09
CA PHE A 136 1.44 -1.14 2.99
C PHE A 136 2.75 -0.56 2.47
N ALA A 137 2.67 0.64 1.93
CA ALA A 137 3.78 1.47 1.51
C ALA A 137 3.45 2.94 1.81
N GLU A 138 4.45 3.71 2.24
CA GLU A 138 4.33 5.09 2.67
C GLU A 138 5.21 6.01 1.82
N LEU A 139 4.68 7.17 1.50
CA LEU A 139 5.37 8.25 0.80
C LEU A 139 5.33 9.49 1.68
N ALA A 140 6.48 10.12 1.89
CA ALA A 140 6.59 11.39 2.59
C ALA A 140 5.91 12.51 1.78
N VAL A 141 5.03 13.25 2.43
CA VAL A 141 4.47 14.50 1.94
C VAL A 141 5.50 15.59 2.20
N ARG A 142 6.03 16.17 1.13
CA ARG A 142 7.03 17.24 1.14
C ARG A 142 6.48 18.50 0.49
#